data_AF-A0A3D0HY96-F1
#
_entry.id   AF-A0A3D0HY96-F1
#
_cell.length_a   1.000
_cell.length_b   1.000
_cell.length_c   1.000
_cell.angle_alpha   90.00
_cell.angle_beta   90.00
_cell.angle_gamma   90.00
#
_symmetry.space_group_name_H-M   'P 1'
#
loop_
_entity.id
_entity.type
_entity.pdbx_description
1 polymer ?
#
loop_
_entity_poly.entity_id
_entity_poly.type
_entity_poly.pdbx_seq_one_letter_code
_entity_poly.pdbx_strand_id
1 'polypeptide(L)'
;MIVGREAFNFTLISTISFIVSFFLVHVVTNLFQVFYLHVNGVNFFSSLQRIRFLPGDQSIWDDSMILMVYGFPYFISLIVGVLLSGWLASGKKDDWRVRLFLIWLAIHAIMQFAAGVVYATFFYDGFGIAYHWLFSALAVRIAVTFLVLLVLFATGGQWMRQFLKASPTRLFFQKLELRYKFLWFSVLIPWVVGSAIILVMFYPPVNRDIFITLFCYLLIFVPMLKVLPLNESVRLVKSEKKVFPVRAAWIYIVLLLVLLRFVSRIEF
;
A
#
# COMPACT_ATOMS: atom_id res chain seq x y z
N MET A 1 -15.19 5.78 29.60
CA MET A 1 -14.82 4.36 29.36
C MET A 1 -15.21 3.84 27.96
N ILE A 2 -16.33 4.28 27.37
CA ILE A 2 -16.81 3.82 26.03
C ILE A 2 -15.81 4.10 24.89
N VAL A 3 -15.11 5.25 24.94
CA VAL A 3 -14.14 5.66 23.91
C VAL A 3 -12.96 4.69 23.76
N GLY A 4 -12.54 4.05 24.85
CA GLY A 4 -11.37 3.15 24.84
C GLY A 4 -11.62 1.87 24.04
N ARG A 5 -12.78 1.23 24.23
CA ARG A 5 -13.13 -0.01 23.53
C ARG A 5 -13.33 0.22 22.04
N GLU A 6 -14.00 1.31 21.67
CA GLU A 6 -14.20 1.65 20.26
C GLU A 6 -12.88 2.01 19.56
N ALA A 7 -12.01 2.78 20.22
CA ALA A 7 -10.69 3.11 19.69
C ALA A 7 -9.82 1.87 19.49
N PHE A 8 -9.84 0.93 20.43
CA PHE A 8 -9.12 -0.34 20.31
C PHE A 8 -9.60 -1.17 19.11
N ASN A 9 -10.90 -1.39 19.00
CA ASN A 9 -11.49 -2.15 17.88
C ASN A 9 -11.15 -1.51 16.53
N PHE A 10 -11.20 -0.19 16.47
CA PHE A 10 -10.88 0.58 15.29
C PHE A 10 -9.41 0.44 14.89
N THR A 11 -8.51 0.57 15.87
CA THR A 11 -7.07 0.36 15.67
C THR A 11 -6.80 -1.03 15.15
N LEU A 12 -7.38 -2.06 15.77
CA LEU A 12 -7.22 -3.45 15.37
C LEU A 12 -7.66 -3.69 13.92
N ILE A 13 -8.86 -3.22 13.55
CA ILE A 13 -9.38 -3.37 12.18
C ILE A 13 -8.50 -2.63 11.18
N SER A 14 -8.01 -1.44 11.55
CA SER A 14 -7.10 -0.68 10.69
C SER A 14 -5.75 -1.37 10.51
N THR A 15 -5.17 -1.94 11.57
CA THR A 15 -3.93 -2.71 11.50
C THR A 15 -4.08 -3.94 10.62
N ILE A 16 -5.18 -4.69 10.77
CA ILE A 16 -5.47 -5.83 9.90
C ILE A 16 -5.62 -5.37 8.45
N SER A 17 -6.35 -4.27 8.23
CA SER A 17 -6.54 -3.70 6.89
C SER A 17 -5.23 -3.28 6.24
N PHE A 18 -4.33 -2.65 7.00
CA PHE A 18 -2.97 -2.29 6.56
C PHE A 18 -2.21 -3.53 6.11
N ILE A 19 -2.11 -4.55 6.97
CA ILE A 19 -1.33 -5.77 6.69
C ILE A 19 -1.91 -6.52 5.48
N VAL A 20 -3.23 -6.77 5.46
CA VAL A 20 -3.88 -7.50 4.36
C VAL A 20 -3.72 -6.75 3.05
N SER A 21 -3.89 -5.43 3.07
CA SER A 21 -3.72 -4.60 1.88
C SER A 21 -2.29 -4.64 1.35
N PHE A 22 -1.29 -4.57 2.22
CA PHE A 22 0.12 -4.71 1.85
C PHE A 22 0.37 -6.03 1.10
N PHE A 23 -0.03 -7.14 1.71
CA PHE A 23 0.16 -8.47 1.10
C PHE A 23 -0.61 -8.61 -0.20
N LEU A 24 -1.82 -8.06 -0.29
CA LEU A 24 -2.61 -8.12 -1.51
C LEU A 24 -1.92 -7.38 -2.67
N VAL A 25 -1.39 -6.18 -2.43
CA VAL A 25 -0.63 -5.43 -3.46
C VAL A 25 0.62 -6.19 -3.87
N HIS A 26 1.36 -6.75 -2.90
CA HIS A 26 2.58 -7.52 -3.17
C HIS A 26 2.30 -8.77 -4.00
N VAL A 27 1.28 -9.55 -3.63
CA VAL A 27 0.85 -10.74 -4.36
C VAL A 27 0.40 -10.40 -5.77
N VAL A 28 -0.45 -9.37 -5.93
CA VAL A 28 -0.92 -8.96 -7.26
C VAL A 28 0.26 -8.56 -8.15
N THR A 29 1.20 -7.78 -7.63
CA THR A 29 2.42 -7.36 -8.35
C THR A 29 3.22 -8.58 -8.82
N ASN A 30 3.47 -9.54 -7.93
CA ASN A 30 4.21 -10.76 -8.26
C ASN A 30 3.45 -11.66 -9.24
N LEU A 31 2.13 -11.77 -9.13
CA LEU A 31 1.32 -12.55 -10.05
C LEU A 31 1.40 -11.99 -11.48
N PHE A 32 1.38 -10.66 -11.64
CA PHE A 32 1.60 -10.06 -12.95
C PHE A 32 2.99 -10.39 -13.49
N GLN A 33 4.03 -10.29 -12.66
CA GLN A 33 5.39 -10.61 -13.09
C GLN A 33 5.53 -12.09 -13.50
N VAL A 34 5.01 -13.02 -12.69
CA VAL A 34 4.98 -14.47 -12.99
C VAL A 34 4.21 -14.75 -14.28
N PHE A 35 3.05 -14.11 -14.46
CA PHE A 35 2.24 -14.26 -15.66
C PHE A 35 3.01 -13.87 -16.91
N TYR A 36 3.68 -12.71 -16.92
CA TYR A 36 4.50 -12.27 -18.05
C TYR A 36 5.67 -13.21 -18.32
N LEU A 37 6.36 -13.68 -17.28
CA LEU A 37 7.46 -14.61 -17.47
C LEU A 37 7.01 -15.95 -18.05
N HIS A 38 5.86 -16.45 -17.61
CA HIS A 38 5.28 -17.69 -18.12
C HIS A 38 4.85 -17.57 -19.58
N VAL A 39 4.17 -16.48 -19.96
CA VAL A 39 3.73 -16.23 -21.34
C VAL A 39 4.91 -16.13 -22.31
N ASN A 40 6.06 -15.64 -21.85
CA ASN A 40 7.26 -15.49 -22.67
C ASN A 40 8.26 -16.65 -22.53
N GLY A 41 7.89 -17.74 -21.83
CA GLY A 41 8.71 -18.94 -21.73
C GLY A 41 10.03 -18.77 -20.97
N VAL A 42 10.14 -17.79 -20.07
CA VAL A 42 11.33 -17.62 -19.24
C VAL A 42 11.33 -18.60 -18.09
N ASN A 43 12.49 -19.19 -17.82
CA ASN A 43 12.70 -20.09 -16.70
C ASN A 43 12.96 -19.28 -15.42
N PHE A 44 12.06 -19.41 -14.46
CA PHE A 44 12.17 -18.73 -13.17
C PHE A 44 11.71 -19.62 -12.02
N PHE A 45 12.21 -19.32 -10.83
CA PHE A 45 11.68 -19.79 -9.57
C PHE A 45 10.95 -18.63 -8.88
N SER A 46 9.65 -18.78 -8.63
CA SER A 46 8.86 -17.79 -7.92
C SER A 46 8.69 -18.18 -6.46
N SER A 47 9.11 -17.30 -5.55
CA SER A 47 8.65 -17.29 -4.17
C SER A 47 7.72 -16.09 -3.95
N LEU A 48 6.98 -16.08 -2.84
CA LEU A 48 6.20 -14.89 -2.48
C LEU A 48 7.09 -13.65 -2.33
N GLN A 49 8.32 -13.83 -1.84
CA GLN A 49 9.19 -12.70 -1.52
C GLN A 49 9.95 -12.19 -2.73
N ARG A 50 10.38 -13.10 -3.61
CA ARG A 50 11.22 -12.78 -4.78
C ARG A 50 11.01 -13.79 -5.90
N ILE A 51 11.18 -13.30 -7.13
CA ILE A 51 11.35 -14.14 -8.32
C ILE A 51 12.85 -14.22 -8.61
N ARG A 52 13.37 -15.45 -8.76
CA ARG A 52 14.75 -15.73 -9.13
C ARG A 52 14.78 -16.27 -10.56
N PHE A 53 15.64 -15.71 -11.38
CA PHE A 53 15.81 -16.13 -12.77
C PHE A 53 16.84 -17.26 -12.85
N LEU A 54 16.55 -18.28 -13.65
CA LEU A 54 17.47 -19.40 -13.88
C LEU A 54 18.42 -19.06 -15.06
N PRO A 55 19.66 -19.56 -15.06
CA PRO A 55 20.59 -19.35 -16.17
C PRO A 55 20.11 -20.07 -17.43
N GLY A 56 20.24 -19.44 -18.60
CA GLY A 56 19.96 -20.06 -19.91
C GLY A 56 19.22 -19.20 -20.93
N ASP A 57 18.52 -18.15 -20.49
CA ASP A 57 17.52 -17.46 -21.32
C ASP A 57 17.99 -16.10 -21.90
N GLN A 58 19.30 -15.88 -22.07
CA GLN A 58 19.82 -14.55 -22.46
C GLN A 58 19.25 -14.02 -23.78
N SER A 59 18.92 -14.89 -24.74
CA SER A 59 18.36 -14.49 -26.03
C SER A 59 16.89 -14.07 -25.98
N ILE A 60 16.18 -14.34 -24.88
CA ILE A 60 14.75 -14.03 -24.71
C ILE A 60 14.57 -12.58 -24.22
N TRP A 61 15.58 -12.03 -23.54
CA TRP A 61 15.50 -10.70 -22.94
C TRP A 61 15.74 -9.60 -23.98
N ASP A 62 14.65 -9.07 -24.53
CA ASP A 62 14.65 -7.79 -25.23
C ASP A 62 14.26 -6.62 -24.31
N ASP A 63 14.47 -5.39 -24.78
CA ASP A 63 14.16 -4.18 -24.02
C ASP A 63 12.69 -4.12 -23.60
N SER A 64 11.79 -4.56 -24.49
CA SER A 64 10.34 -4.56 -24.23
C SER A 64 9.99 -5.50 -23.08
N MET A 65 10.58 -6.68 -23.06
CA MET A 65 10.39 -7.69 -22.04
C MET A 65 10.92 -7.21 -20.70
N ILE A 66 12.10 -6.58 -20.66
CA ILE A 66 12.65 -6.00 -19.44
C ILE A 66 11.67 -4.98 -18.84
N LEU A 67 11.13 -4.08 -19.66
CA LEU A 67 10.16 -3.09 -19.22
C LEU A 67 8.84 -3.72 -18.74
N MET A 68 8.35 -4.75 -19.43
CA MET A 68 7.11 -5.44 -19.07
C MET A 68 7.26 -6.25 -17.79
N VAL A 69 8.34 -7.01 -17.62
CA VAL A 69 8.55 -7.85 -16.44
C VAL A 69 8.84 -7.01 -15.20
N TYR A 70 9.76 -6.04 -15.28
CA TYR A 70 10.22 -5.31 -14.12
C TYR A 70 9.46 -4.00 -13.88
N GLY A 71 8.91 -3.37 -14.93
CA GLY A 71 8.23 -2.08 -14.85
C GLY A 71 6.72 -2.19 -14.69
N PHE A 72 6.07 -2.95 -15.58
CA PHE A 72 4.61 -2.96 -15.71
C PHE A 72 3.84 -3.28 -14.40
N PRO A 73 4.25 -4.24 -13.55
CA PRO A 73 3.53 -4.52 -12.31
C PRO A 73 3.44 -3.31 -11.36
N TYR A 74 4.47 -2.46 -11.33
CA TYR A 74 4.50 -1.24 -10.51
C TYR A 74 3.58 -0.17 -11.08
N PHE A 75 3.52 -0.02 -12.41
CA PHE A 75 2.59 0.90 -13.07
C PHE A 75 1.13 0.47 -12.88
N ILE A 76 0.82 -0.83 -12.96
CA ILE A 76 -0.52 -1.34 -12.67
C ILE A 76 -0.92 -1.03 -11.23
N SER A 77 0.00 -1.23 -10.27
CA SER A 77 -0.26 -0.87 -8.87
C SER A 77 -0.55 0.63 -8.71
N LEU A 78 0.20 1.50 -9.38
CA LEU A 78 -0.06 2.93 -9.39
C LEU A 78 -1.46 3.25 -9.94
N ILE A 79 -1.81 2.71 -11.11
CA ILE A 79 -3.11 2.93 -11.76
C ILE A 79 -4.24 2.49 -10.84
N VAL A 80 -4.16 1.27 -10.28
CA VAL A 80 -5.16 0.74 -9.34
C VAL A 80 -5.30 1.66 -8.13
N GLY A 81 -4.19 2.09 -7.52
CA GLY A 81 -4.23 2.97 -6.36
C GLY A 81 -4.82 4.34 -6.66
N VAL A 82 -4.53 4.93 -7.82
CA VAL A 82 -5.14 6.21 -8.26
C VAL A 82 -6.63 6.05 -8.51
N LEU A 83 -7.06 4.99 -9.21
CA LEU A 83 -8.48 4.72 -9.47
C LEU A 83 -9.26 4.50 -8.17
N LEU A 84 -8.72 3.71 -7.23
CA LEU A 84 -9.31 3.51 -5.92
C LEU A 84 -9.40 4.82 -5.12
N SER A 85 -8.37 5.66 -5.17
CA SER A 85 -8.37 6.97 -4.51
C SER A 85 -9.46 7.90 -5.07
N GLY A 86 -9.63 7.92 -6.40
CA GLY A 86 -10.71 8.65 -7.07
C GLY A 86 -12.09 8.12 -6.70
N TRP A 87 -12.26 6.79 -6.65
CA TRP A 87 -13.50 6.16 -6.21
C TRP A 87 -13.84 6.52 -4.75
N LEU A 88 -12.86 6.50 -3.85
CA LEU A 88 -13.03 6.94 -2.45
C LEU A 88 -13.39 8.43 -2.36
N ALA A 89 -12.83 9.27 -3.22
CA ALA A 89 -13.12 10.70 -3.28
C ALA A 89 -14.57 11.01 -3.67
N SER A 90 -15.19 10.16 -4.51
CA SER A 90 -16.59 10.31 -4.94
C SER A 90 -17.61 10.31 -3.79
N GLY A 91 -17.22 9.88 -2.59
CA GLY A 91 -18.06 10.02 -1.39
C GLY A 91 -19.23 9.03 -1.33
N LYS A 92 -19.15 7.93 -2.09
CA LYS A 92 -20.10 6.81 -2.00
C LYS A 92 -20.25 6.33 -0.55
N LYS A 93 -21.47 5.92 -0.21
CA LYS A 93 -21.86 5.41 1.11
C LYS A 93 -21.39 3.97 1.25
N ASP A 94 -20.13 3.80 1.62
CA ASP A 94 -19.57 2.48 1.94
C ASP A 94 -19.58 2.23 3.45
N ASP A 95 -19.56 0.96 3.83
CA ASP A 95 -19.26 0.58 5.22
C ASP A 95 -17.86 1.11 5.60
N TRP A 96 -17.74 1.67 6.80
CA TRP A 96 -16.51 2.32 7.24
C TRP A 96 -15.30 1.37 7.25
N ARG A 97 -15.51 0.06 7.47
CA ARG A 97 -14.45 -0.97 7.47
C ARG A 97 -13.96 -1.23 6.06
N VAL A 98 -14.90 -1.39 5.12
CA VAL A 98 -14.59 -1.56 3.69
C VAL A 98 -13.88 -0.34 3.17
N ARG A 99 -14.36 0.86 3.54
CA ARG A 99 -13.71 2.11 3.18
C ARG A 99 -12.29 2.19 3.74
N LEU A 100 -12.08 1.82 5.00
CA LEU A 100 -10.76 1.81 5.64
C LEU A 100 -9.80 0.82 4.96
N PHE A 101 -10.27 -0.38 4.62
CA PHE A 101 -9.52 -1.34 3.83
C PHE A 101 -9.13 -0.78 2.46
N LEU A 102 -10.08 -0.21 1.72
CA LEU A 102 -9.82 0.35 0.40
C LEU A 102 -8.90 1.58 0.43
N ILE A 103 -8.93 2.36 1.51
CA ILE A 103 -7.96 3.44 1.75
C ILE A 103 -6.56 2.86 1.87
N TRP A 104 -6.36 1.86 2.73
CA TRP A 104 -5.06 1.22 2.88
C TRP A 104 -4.59 0.57 1.58
N LEU A 105 -5.46 -0.17 0.90
CA LEU A 105 -5.18 -0.79 -0.40
C LEU A 105 -4.70 0.25 -1.43
N ALA A 106 -5.41 1.37 -1.55
CA ALA A 106 -5.03 2.43 -2.46
C ALA A 106 -3.67 3.04 -2.11
N ILE A 107 -3.41 3.29 -0.81
CA ILE A 107 -2.12 3.82 -0.35
C ILE A 107 -0.99 2.82 -0.62
N HIS A 108 -1.16 1.53 -0.28
CA HIS A 108 -0.15 0.49 -0.55
C HIS A 108 0.17 0.38 -2.04
N ALA A 109 -0.84 0.44 -2.91
CA ALA A 109 -0.65 0.33 -4.35
C ALA A 109 0.12 1.53 -4.93
N ILE A 110 -0.18 2.76 -4.46
CA ILE A 110 0.60 3.96 -4.83
C ILE A 110 2.01 3.90 -4.23
N MET A 111 2.15 3.44 -2.98
CA MET A 111 3.42 3.37 -2.30
C MET A 111 4.37 2.35 -2.94
N GLN A 112 3.85 1.23 -3.43
CA GLN A 112 4.63 0.24 -4.16
C GLN A 112 5.39 0.87 -5.34
N PHE A 113 4.71 1.70 -6.12
CA PHE A 113 5.34 2.45 -7.21
C PHE A 113 6.31 3.53 -6.68
N ALA A 114 5.85 4.38 -5.76
CA ALA A 114 6.65 5.51 -5.29
C ALA A 114 7.95 5.09 -4.59
N ALA A 115 7.86 4.09 -3.71
CA ALA A 115 9.02 3.51 -3.04
C ALA A 115 9.90 2.73 -4.02
N GLY A 116 9.29 2.05 -5.01
CA GLY A 116 9.99 1.44 -6.13
C GLY A 116 10.89 2.45 -6.85
N VAL A 117 10.39 3.64 -7.19
CA VAL A 117 11.17 4.73 -7.81
C VAL A 117 12.32 5.19 -6.92
N VAL A 118 12.07 5.39 -5.61
CA VAL A 118 13.12 5.76 -4.65
C VAL A 118 14.21 4.70 -4.59
N TYR A 119 13.83 3.43 -4.45
CA TYR A 119 14.76 2.30 -4.43
C TYR A 119 15.56 2.21 -5.74
N ALA A 120 14.85 2.28 -6.87
CA ALA A 120 15.39 2.19 -8.22
C ALA A 120 16.36 3.31 -8.59
N THR A 121 16.35 4.43 -7.86
CA THR A 121 17.33 5.50 -8.08
C THR A 121 18.74 5.07 -7.71
N PHE A 122 18.86 4.21 -6.69
CA PHE A 122 20.13 3.82 -6.09
C PHE A 122 20.52 2.36 -6.37
N PHE A 123 19.53 1.50 -6.67
CA PHE A 123 19.75 0.07 -6.82
C PHE A 123 19.24 -0.45 -8.17
N TYR A 124 20.05 -1.27 -8.83
CA TYR A 124 19.72 -1.98 -10.06
C TYR A 124 19.17 -3.38 -9.74
N ASP A 125 17.97 -3.43 -9.13
CA ASP A 125 17.28 -4.68 -8.78
C ASP A 125 15.75 -4.46 -8.83
N GLY A 126 14.98 -5.51 -9.15
CA GLY A 126 13.53 -5.43 -9.33
C GLY A 126 13.12 -4.32 -10.30
N PHE A 127 12.24 -3.41 -9.86
CA PHE A 127 11.86 -2.20 -10.63
C PHE A 127 13.06 -1.34 -11.05
N GLY A 128 14.15 -1.37 -10.28
CA GLY A 128 15.40 -0.68 -10.57
C GLY A 128 15.98 -1.01 -11.94
N ILE A 129 15.78 -2.25 -12.41
CA ILE A 129 16.23 -2.69 -13.73
C ILE A 129 15.48 -1.88 -14.80
N ALA A 130 14.14 -1.96 -14.85
CA ALA A 130 13.34 -1.20 -15.81
C ALA A 130 13.56 0.32 -15.70
N TYR A 131 13.73 0.84 -14.48
CA TYR A 131 13.93 2.27 -14.26
C TYR A 131 15.26 2.80 -14.82
N HIS A 132 16.35 2.06 -14.63
CA HIS A 132 17.65 2.42 -15.21
C HIS A 132 17.66 2.30 -16.74
N TRP A 133 16.88 1.37 -17.28
CA TRP A 133 16.64 1.25 -18.72
C TRP A 133 15.88 2.46 -19.28
N LEU A 134 14.82 2.92 -18.60
CA LEU A 134 14.06 4.11 -19.01
C LEU A 134 14.86 5.41 -18.86
N PHE A 135 15.69 5.51 -17.81
CA PHE A 135 16.42 6.72 -17.45
C PHE A 135 17.89 6.38 -17.21
N SER A 136 18.70 6.46 -18.26
CA SER A 136 20.13 6.12 -18.20
C SER A 136 20.94 7.10 -17.33
N ALA A 137 20.59 8.39 -17.36
CA ALA A 137 21.28 9.43 -16.61
C ALA A 137 20.82 9.52 -15.13
N LEU A 138 21.77 9.49 -14.20
CA LEU A 138 21.51 9.60 -12.76
C LEU A 138 20.75 10.88 -12.39
N ALA A 139 21.11 12.01 -12.99
CA ALA A 139 20.44 13.29 -12.73
C ALA A 139 18.94 13.24 -13.07
N VAL A 140 18.57 12.57 -14.17
CA VAL A 140 17.17 12.38 -14.57
C VAL A 140 16.45 11.47 -13.58
N ARG A 141 17.07 10.35 -13.16
CA ARG A 141 16.52 9.46 -12.13
C ARG A 141 16.25 10.20 -10.82
N ILE A 142 17.18 11.03 -10.37
CA ILE A 142 17.03 11.83 -9.15
C ILE A 142 15.87 12.83 -9.31
N ALA A 143 15.79 13.55 -10.45
CA ALA A 143 14.74 14.51 -10.70
C ALA A 143 13.34 13.87 -10.70
N VAL A 144 13.19 12.72 -11.35
CA VAL A 144 11.94 11.94 -11.36
C VAL A 144 11.57 11.48 -9.95
N THR A 145 12.53 11.02 -9.17
CA THR A 145 12.31 10.63 -7.77
C THR A 145 11.84 11.81 -6.92
N PHE A 146 12.47 12.97 -7.02
CA PHE A 146 12.01 14.18 -6.32
C PHE A 146 10.59 14.56 -6.71
N LEU A 147 10.24 14.48 -8.00
CA LEU A 147 8.89 14.76 -8.48
C LEU A 147 7.87 13.79 -7.84
N VAL A 148 8.17 12.49 -7.82
CA VAL A 148 7.31 11.48 -7.19
C VAL A 148 7.14 11.74 -5.69
N LEU A 149 8.22 12.06 -4.98
CA LEU A 149 8.14 12.37 -3.54
C LEU A 149 7.34 13.65 -3.27
N LEU A 150 7.45 14.67 -4.13
CA LEU A 150 6.66 15.90 -4.02
C LEU A 150 5.17 15.63 -4.22
N VAL A 151 4.81 14.84 -5.23
CA VAL A 151 3.42 14.42 -5.47
C VAL A 151 2.90 13.63 -4.27
N LEU A 152 3.67 12.68 -3.74
CA LEU A 152 3.31 11.88 -2.58
C LEU A 152 3.04 12.77 -1.35
N PHE A 153 3.93 13.72 -1.08
CA PHE A 153 3.78 14.70 0.00
C PHE A 153 2.52 15.56 -0.18
N ALA A 154 2.26 16.06 -1.39
CA ALA A 154 1.08 16.87 -1.69
C ALA A 154 -0.25 16.11 -1.46
N THR A 155 -0.26 14.79 -1.63
CA THR A 155 -1.47 13.97 -1.43
C THR A 155 -1.83 13.73 0.04
N GLY A 156 -0.97 14.07 1.00
CA GLY A 156 -1.23 13.84 2.44
C GLY A 156 -2.56 14.42 2.92
N GLY A 157 -2.87 15.67 2.55
CA GLY A 157 -4.15 16.29 2.91
C GLY A 157 -5.38 15.57 2.35
N GLN A 158 -5.26 14.92 1.18
CA GLN A 158 -6.32 14.09 0.61
C GLN A 158 -6.51 12.81 1.42
N TRP A 159 -5.44 12.09 1.75
CA TRP A 159 -5.53 10.87 2.55
C TRP A 159 -6.12 11.11 3.93
N MET A 160 -5.72 12.20 4.57
CA MET A 160 -6.34 12.66 5.82
C MET A 160 -7.87 12.75 5.70
N ARG A 161 -8.38 13.40 4.65
CA ARG A 161 -9.83 13.49 4.42
C ARG A 161 -10.46 12.11 4.23
N GLN A 162 -9.79 11.19 3.55
CA GLN A 162 -10.33 9.85 3.34
C GLN A 162 -10.42 9.04 4.62
N PHE A 163 -9.36 9.05 5.45
CA PHE A 163 -9.38 8.39 6.76
C PHE A 163 -10.47 8.97 7.65
N LEU A 164 -10.59 10.30 7.71
CA LEU A 164 -11.68 10.97 8.44
C LEU A 164 -13.06 10.51 7.95
N LYS A 165 -13.29 10.42 6.63
CA LYS A 165 -14.55 9.90 6.08
C LYS A 165 -14.82 8.43 6.44
N ALA A 166 -13.79 7.65 6.81
CA ALA A 166 -13.92 6.28 7.31
C ALA A 166 -14.17 6.21 8.83
N SER A 167 -14.43 7.33 9.50
CA SER A 167 -14.80 7.30 10.93
C SER A 167 -16.21 6.71 11.13
N PRO A 168 -16.38 5.75 12.05
CA PRO A 168 -17.70 5.20 12.37
C PRO A 168 -18.59 6.16 13.17
N THR A 169 -18.01 7.19 13.79
CA THR A 169 -18.72 8.10 14.69
C THR A 169 -18.41 9.57 14.42
N ARG A 170 -19.41 10.42 14.65
CA ARG A 170 -19.31 11.88 14.60
C ARG A 170 -18.51 12.46 15.77
N LEU A 171 -18.34 11.68 16.84
CA LEU A 171 -17.65 12.13 18.05
C LEU A 171 -16.24 12.67 17.76
N PHE A 172 -15.51 11.99 16.87
CA PHE A 172 -14.14 12.39 16.51
C PHE A 172 -14.04 13.72 15.76
N PHE A 173 -15.15 14.29 15.29
CA PHE A 173 -15.16 15.52 14.49
C PHE A 173 -15.45 16.78 15.30
N GLN A 174 -15.93 16.62 16.53
CA GLN A 174 -16.39 17.73 17.38
C GLN A 174 -15.24 18.63 17.83
N LYS A 175 -14.04 18.05 18.05
CA LYS A 175 -12.86 18.77 18.54
C LYS A 175 -11.63 18.36 17.73
N LEU A 176 -10.74 19.31 17.48
CA LEU A 176 -9.49 19.06 16.75
C LEU A 176 -8.64 17.96 17.41
N GLU A 177 -8.55 17.96 18.74
CA GLU A 177 -7.84 16.93 19.51
C GLU A 177 -8.39 15.51 19.26
N LEU A 178 -9.71 15.37 19.12
CA LEU A 178 -10.33 14.08 18.84
C LEU A 178 -10.05 13.61 17.41
N ARG A 179 -9.90 14.54 16.46
CA ARG A 179 -9.47 14.23 15.09
C ARG A 179 -8.03 13.73 15.07
N TYR A 180 -7.13 14.37 15.83
CA TYR A 180 -5.76 13.89 16.01
C TYR A 180 -5.74 12.49 16.61
N LYS A 181 -6.46 12.27 17.72
CA LYS A 181 -6.58 10.95 18.34
C LYS A 181 -7.11 9.91 17.36
N PHE A 182 -8.11 10.26 16.57
CA PHE A 182 -8.63 9.37 15.53
C PHE A 182 -7.55 8.99 14.51
N LEU A 183 -6.76 9.94 13.98
CA LEU A 183 -5.66 9.65 13.05
C LEU A 183 -4.57 8.80 13.69
N TRP A 184 -4.26 9.03 14.98
CA TRP A 184 -3.34 8.16 15.72
C TRP A 184 -3.81 6.70 15.73
N PHE A 185 -5.09 6.47 16.03
CA PHE A 185 -5.67 5.13 16.09
C PHE A 185 -5.99 4.52 14.71
N SER A 186 -6.26 5.33 13.66
CA SER A 186 -6.49 4.81 12.30
C SER A 186 -5.24 4.62 11.49
N VAL A 187 -4.22 5.44 11.69
CA VAL A 187 -3.13 5.59 10.72
C VAL A 187 -1.81 5.25 11.36
N LEU A 188 -1.42 6.01 12.38
CA LEU A 188 -0.05 5.98 12.90
C LEU A 188 0.23 4.69 13.69
N ILE A 189 -0.63 4.31 14.63
CA ILE A 189 -0.49 3.04 15.37
C ILE A 189 -0.60 1.83 14.43
N PRO A 190 -1.63 1.74 13.55
CA PRO A 190 -1.72 0.66 12.56
C PRO A 190 -0.51 0.54 11.65
N TRP A 191 0.06 1.66 11.18
CA TRP A 191 1.27 1.62 10.38
C TRP A 191 2.47 1.15 11.20
N VAL A 192 2.71 1.66 12.40
CA VAL A 192 3.86 1.23 13.22
C VAL A 192 3.77 -0.27 13.52
N VAL A 193 2.62 -0.72 14.04
CA VAL A 193 2.41 -2.12 14.43
C VAL A 193 2.42 -3.03 13.20
N GLY A 194 1.71 -2.64 12.14
CA GLY A 194 1.66 -3.39 10.89
C GLY A 194 3.01 -3.49 10.20
N SER A 195 3.78 -2.40 10.16
CA SER A 195 5.14 -2.38 9.62
C SER A 195 6.07 -3.29 10.41
N ALA A 196 5.99 -3.27 11.75
CA ALA A 196 6.78 -4.17 12.59
C ALA A 196 6.46 -5.64 12.29
N ILE A 197 5.17 -6.00 12.17
CA ILE A 197 4.74 -7.36 11.82
C ILE A 197 5.26 -7.75 10.43
N ILE A 198 5.10 -6.88 9.42
CA ILE A 198 5.61 -7.13 8.07
C ILE A 198 7.13 -7.32 8.10
N LEU A 199 7.89 -6.46 8.76
CA LEU A 199 9.35 -6.58 8.84
C LEU A 199 9.77 -7.91 9.48
N VAL A 200 9.09 -8.36 10.54
CA VAL A 200 9.35 -9.67 11.17
C VAL A 200 9.04 -10.82 10.20
N MET A 201 7.94 -10.74 9.46
CA MET A 201 7.56 -11.76 8.48
C MET A 201 8.52 -11.86 7.28
N PHE A 202 9.25 -10.78 6.99
CA PHE A 202 10.25 -10.72 5.91
C PHE A 202 11.70 -10.67 6.44
N TYR A 203 11.91 -11.07 7.70
CA TYR A 203 13.22 -11.18 8.33
C TYR A 203 13.91 -12.52 7.94
N PRO A 204 15.25 -12.60 7.87
CA PRO A 204 16.16 -12.35 6.74
C PRO A 204 16.22 -13.44 5.65
N PRO A 205 16.76 -13.09 4.46
CA PRO A 205 17.51 -11.85 4.15
C PRO A 205 16.60 -10.63 3.93
N VAL A 206 16.80 -9.57 4.72
CA VAL A 206 15.95 -8.37 4.76
C VAL A 206 15.81 -7.74 3.36
N ASN A 207 14.57 -7.68 2.88
CA ASN A 207 14.18 -7.03 1.63
C ASN A 207 14.24 -5.50 1.78
N ARG A 208 15.32 -4.88 1.30
CA ARG A 208 15.60 -3.43 1.39
C ARG A 208 14.48 -2.57 0.79
N ASP A 209 13.87 -3.06 -0.28
CA ASP A 209 12.70 -2.49 -0.95
C ASP A 209 11.50 -2.37 0.00
N ILE A 210 11.23 -3.39 0.82
CA ILE A 210 10.14 -3.34 1.81
C ILE A 210 10.43 -2.28 2.87
N PHE A 211 11.67 -2.22 3.37
CA PHE A 211 12.04 -1.19 4.36
C PHE A 211 11.85 0.22 3.81
N ILE A 212 12.31 0.50 2.58
CA ILE A 212 12.12 1.79 1.92
C ILE A 212 10.63 2.08 1.71
N THR A 213 9.85 1.08 1.30
CA THR A 213 8.39 1.20 1.15
C THR A 213 7.72 1.62 2.45
N LEU A 214 8.04 0.96 3.57
CA LEU A 214 7.48 1.28 4.88
C LEU A 214 7.93 2.66 5.37
N PHE A 215 9.16 3.07 5.07
CA PHE A 215 9.68 4.39 5.42
C PHE A 215 9.02 5.52 4.60
N CYS A 216 8.75 5.31 3.32
CA CYS A 216 8.11 6.30 2.44
C CYS A 216 6.70 6.72 2.90
N TYR A 217 6.01 5.93 3.74
CA TYR A 217 4.74 6.33 4.38
C TYR A 217 4.86 7.63 5.18
N LEU A 218 6.03 7.91 5.77
CA LEU A 218 6.25 9.15 6.52
C LEU A 218 5.99 10.41 5.66
N LEU A 219 6.24 10.32 4.35
CA LEU A 219 5.99 11.42 3.42
C LEU A 219 4.52 11.75 3.26
N ILE A 220 3.61 10.78 3.48
CA ILE A 220 2.17 11.02 3.50
C ILE A 220 1.74 11.50 4.90
N PHE A 221 2.26 10.90 5.96
CA PHE A 221 1.77 11.13 7.32
C PHE A 221 2.13 12.50 7.88
N VAL A 222 3.32 13.03 7.58
CA VAL A 222 3.73 14.37 7.98
C VAL A 222 2.74 15.45 7.48
N PRO A 223 2.42 15.54 6.17
CA PRO A 223 1.44 16.50 5.69
C PRO A 223 0.02 16.20 6.16
N MET A 224 -0.38 14.94 6.38
CA MET A 224 -1.68 14.62 6.99
C MET A 224 -1.88 15.31 8.34
N LEU A 225 -0.86 15.30 9.20
CA LEU A 225 -0.95 15.89 10.55
C LEU A 225 -0.90 17.43 10.51
N LYS A 226 -0.19 18.01 9.54
CA LYS A 226 -0.07 19.47 9.37
C LYS A 226 -1.33 20.11 8.78
N VAL A 227 -2.01 19.43 7.86
CA VAL A 227 -3.20 19.97 7.17
C VAL A 227 -4.49 19.84 8.00
N LEU A 228 -4.47 19.04 9.08
CA LEU A 228 -5.65 18.77 9.90
C LEU A 228 -6.36 20.02 10.47
N PRO A 229 -5.65 21.02 11.01
CA PRO A 229 -6.30 22.23 11.54
C PRO A 229 -6.99 23.08 10.46
N LEU A 230 -6.51 23.00 9.21
CA LEU A 230 -6.99 23.84 8.10
C LEU A 230 -8.29 23.33 7.48
N ASN A 231 -8.78 22.16 7.90
CA ASN A 231 -9.84 21.44 7.20
C ASN A 231 -11.08 21.25 8.09
N GLU A 232 -11.75 22.36 8.40
CA GLU A 232 -12.98 22.36 9.19
C GLU A 232 -14.20 21.82 8.43
N SER A 233 -14.14 21.79 7.10
CA SER A 233 -15.28 21.50 6.22
C SER A 233 -15.51 20.01 5.92
N VAL A 234 -14.80 19.09 6.57
CA VAL A 234 -15.00 17.64 6.35
C VAL A 234 -16.38 17.22 6.87
N ARG A 235 -17.36 17.20 5.97
CA ARG A 235 -18.70 16.67 6.25
C ARG A 235 -18.64 15.16 6.25
N LEU A 236 -19.02 14.56 7.38
CA LEU A 236 -19.20 13.11 7.45
C LEU A 236 -20.35 12.70 6.56
N VAL A 237 -20.06 11.79 5.63
CA VAL A 237 -21.11 11.04 4.94
C VAL A 237 -21.84 10.26 6.03
N LYS A 238 -23.16 10.50 6.17
CA LYS A 238 -23.98 9.81 7.17
C LYS A 238 -23.94 8.33 6.80
N SER A 239 -23.06 7.57 7.46
CA SER A 239 -23.04 6.12 7.35
C SER A 239 -24.38 5.66 7.93
N GLU A 240 -25.28 5.25 7.04
CA GLU A 240 -26.45 4.53 7.47
C GLU A 240 -25.94 3.27 8.17
N LYS A 241 -26.37 3.08 9.41
CA LYS A 241 -26.12 1.88 10.21
C LYS A 241 -26.75 0.65 9.52
N LYS A 242 -26.26 0.24 8.37
CA LYS A 242 -26.39 -1.15 7.94
C LYS A 242 -25.19 -1.86 8.53
N VAL A 243 -25.39 -2.32 9.76
CA VAL A 243 -24.46 -3.20 10.46
C VAL A 243 -24.13 -4.33 9.49
N PHE A 244 -22.93 -4.31 8.93
CA PHE A 244 -22.45 -5.45 8.15
C PHE A 244 -22.50 -6.68 9.06
N PRO A 245 -23.11 -7.79 8.63
CA PRO A 245 -23.07 -9.00 9.42
C PRO A 245 -21.60 -9.39 9.64
N VAL A 246 -21.30 -9.86 10.86
CA VAL A 246 -19.97 -10.31 11.33
C VAL A 246 -19.22 -11.18 10.30
N ARG A 247 -19.95 -11.83 9.39
CA ARG A 247 -19.47 -12.61 8.25
C ARG A 247 -18.47 -11.88 7.34
N ALA A 248 -18.55 -10.57 7.14
CA ALA A 248 -17.58 -9.86 6.29
C ALA A 248 -16.19 -9.71 6.93
N ALA A 249 -16.11 -9.60 8.28
CA ALA A 249 -14.84 -9.63 8.99
C ALA A 249 -14.12 -10.99 8.82
N TRP A 250 -14.90 -12.07 8.77
CA TRP A 250 -14.39 -13.41 8.46
C TRP A 250 -13.83 -13.51 7.05
N ILE A 251 -14.35 -12.77 6.06
CA ILE A 251 -13.78 -12.75 4.71
C ILE A 251 -12.36 -12.19 4.75
N TYR A 252 -12.10 -11.10 5.48
CA TYR A 252 -10.74 -10.57 5.63
C TYR A 252 -9.80 -11.52 6.36
N ILE A 253 -10.29 -12.19 7.41
CA ILE A 253 -9.50 -13.19 8.16
C ILE A 253 -9.21 -14.41 7.29
N VAL A 254 -10.19 -14.94 6.57
CA VAL A 254 -10.02 -16.05 5.64
C VAL A 254 -9.07 -15.67 4.52
N LEU A 255 -9.22 -14.48 3.94
CA LEU A 255 -8.30 -13.97 2.92
C LEU A 255 -6.87 -13.87 3.48
N LEU A 256 -6.69 -13.31 4.67
CA LEU A 256 -5.39 -13.26 5.33
C LEU A 256 -4.82 -14.66 5.57
N LEU A 257 -5.61 -15.60 6.08
CA LEU A 257 -5.17 -16.98 6.33
C LEU A 257 -4.83 -17.73 5.04
N VAL A 258 -5.58 -17.50 3.96
CA VAL A 258 -5.27 -18.06 2.63
C VAL A 258 -3.97 -17.47 2.11
N LEU A 259 -3.77 -16.15 2.24
CA LEU A 259 -2.52 -15.50 1.88
C LEU A 259 -1.36 -16.04 2.72
N LEU A 260 -1.52 -16.17 4.04
CA LEU A 260 -0.53 -16.74 4.97
C LEU A 260 -0.20 -18.21 4.66
N ARG A 261 -1.19 -19.02 4.29
CA ARG A 261 -0.97 -20.41 3.88
C ARG A 261 -0.29 -20.51 2.52
N PHE A 262 -0.58 -19.57 1.62
CA PHE A 262 0.13 -19.46 0.34
C PHE A 262 1.58 -19.04 0.59
N VAL A 263 1.83 -18.12 1.54
CA VAL A 263 3.18 -17.74 2.00
C VAL A 263 3.95 -18.96 2.49
N SER A 264 3.36 -19.77 3.37
CA SER A 264 4.06 -20.87 4.04
C SER A 264 4.27 -22.14 3.20
N ARG A 265 3.60 -22.27 2.04
CA ARG A 265 3.74 -23.44 1.15
C ARG A 265 4.77 -23.27 0.03
N ILE A 266 5.39 -22.09 -0.09
CA ILE A 266 6.37 -21.80 -1.16
C ILE A 266 7.79 -21.76 -0.59
N GLU A 267 8.09 -22.69 0.32
CA GLU A 267 9.46 -23.07 0.65
C GLU A 267 9.75 -24.40 -0.07
N PHE A 268 10.45 -24.30 -1.20
CA PHE A 268 11.13 -25.40 -1.89
C PHE A 268 12.54 -24.94 -2.26
#